data_AF-A0A371DFA3-F1
#
_entry.id   AF-A0A371DFA3-F1
#
_cell.length_a   1.000
_cell.length_b   1.000
_cell.length_c   1.000
_cell.angle_alpha   90.00
_cell.angle_beta   90.00
_cell.angle_gamma   90.00
#
_symmetry.space_group_name_H-M   'P 1'
#
loop_
_entity.id
_entity.type
_entity.pdbx_description
1 polymer ?
#
loop_
_entity_poly.entity_id
_entity_poly.type
_entity_poly.pdbx_seq_one_letter_code
_entity_poly.pdbx_strand_id
1 'polypeptide(L)'
;MVQLRADWREEYRRSPTYRGQHFLRLKVFDSPSHTSSPALQAYGGSKSTMARFCRAVLNHAPLGSYRRRFFPNEPTNCTDCGVLQDRAHVLLKCQRYRRWWNCRGEFEFLQRVSAYRDLTSFLKANESAFTFVDAPS
;
A
#
# COMPACT_ATOMS: atom_id res chain seq x y z
N MET A 1 -13.24 17.66 -24.26
CA MET A 1 -13.06 18.53 -23.08
C MET A 1 -12.36 17.69 -22.01
N VAL A 2 -11.05 17.87 -21.82
CA VAL A 2 -10.28 17.08 -20.84
C VAL A 2 -10.64 17.61 -19.46
N GLN A 3 -11.36 16.80 -18.68
CA GLN A 3 -11.65 17.10 -17.29
C GLN A 3 -10.32 17.05 -16.53
N LEU A 4 -9.72 18.21 -16.27
CA LEU A 4 -8.56 18.34 -15.40
C LEU A 4 -8.95 17.76 -14.04
N ARG A 5 -8.48 16.55 -13.73
CA ARG A 5 -8.56 15.99 -12.37
C ARG A 5 -7.99 17.04 -11.41
N ALA A 6 -8.66 17.23 -10.28
CA ALA A 6 -8.22 18.14 -9.23
C ALA A 6 -6.70 17.98 -9.00
N ASP A 7 -5.95 19.08 -9.14
CA ASP A 7 -4.51 19.06 -8.89
C ASP A 7 -4.30 18.65 -7.43
N TRP A 8 -3.63 17.51 -7.22
CA TRP A 8 -3.36 17.00 -5.88
C TRP A 8 -2.60 18.03 -5.03
N ARG A 9 -1.86 18.95 -5.65
CA ARG A 9 -1.20 20.07 -4.96
C ARG A 9 -2.23 21.01 -4.35
N GLU A 10 -3.32 21.27 -5.05
CA GLU A 10 -4.41 22.11 -4.54
C GLU A 10 -5.18 21.41 -3.42
N GLU A 11 -5.47 20.11 -3.59
CA GLU A 11 -6.08 19.29 -2.53
C GLU A 11 -5.19 19.26 -1.27
N TYR A 12 -3.87 19.13 -1.44
CA TYR A 12 -2.90 19.19 -0.36
C TYR A 12 -2.88 20.55 0.36
N ARG A 13 -2.97 21.67 -0.37
CA ARG A 13 -3.04 23.01 0.22
C ARG A 13 -4.36 23.22 0.98
N ARG A 14 -5.49 22.88 0.36
CA ARG A 14 -6.84 23.19 0.87
C ARG A 14 -7.32 22.24 1.96
N SER A 15 -6.82 21.01 2.02
CA SER A 15 -7.33 19.99 2.93
C SER A 15 -6.28 19.51 3.93
N PRO A 16 -6.30 19.99 5.19
CA PRO A 16 -5.48 19.43 6.25
C PRO A 16 -5.74 17.94 6.49
N THR A 17 -6.98 17.49 6.29
CA THR A 17 -7.39 16.09 6.44
C THR A 17 -6.90 15.20 5.31
N TYR A 18 -6.43 15.76 4.19
CA TYR A 18 -5.78 15.00 3.13
C TYR A 18 -4.33 14.64 3.46
N ARG A 19 -3.68 15.42 4.33
CA ARG A 19 -2.26 15.26 4.66
C ARG A 19 -2.08 14.05 5.59
N GLY A 20 -1.22 13.12 5.19
CA GLY A 20 -0.77 12.02 6.06
C GLY A 20 -1.84 10.99 6.46
N GLN A 21 -2.97 10.89 5.76
CA GLN A 21 -3.98 9.87 6.05
C GLN A 21 -3.83 8.58 5.24
N HIS A 22 -2.94 8.58 4.24
CA HIS A 22 -2.77 7.40 3.37
C HIS A 22 -1.90 6.31 4.01
N PHE A 23 -1.31 6.53 5.18
CA PHE A 23 -0.45 5.54 5.83
C PHE A 23 -1.25 4.35 6.38
N LEU A 24 -0.72 3.14 6.21
CA LEU A 24 -1.21 1.94 6.90
C LEU A 24 -0.69 1.96 8.35
N ARG A 25 -1.54 2.33 9.31
CA ARG A 25 -1.16 2.54 10.71
C ARG A 25 -1.08 1.24 11.50
N LEU A 26 0.07 0.55 11.39
CA LEU A 26 0.33 -0.69 12.13
C LEU A 26 0.70 -0.35 13.59
N LYS A 27 -0.05 -0.90 14.55
CA LYS A 27 0.11 -0.65 16.00
C LYS A 27 1.54 -0.87 16.54
N VAL A 28 2.29 -1.77 15.90
CA VAL A 28 3.68 -2.06 16.28
C VAL A 28 4.60 -0.84 16.17
N PHE A 29 4.18 0.22 15.46
CA PHE A 29 4.93 1.46 15.27
C PHE A 29 4.36 2.64 16.07
N ASP A 30 3.36 2.43 16.92
CA ASP A 30 2.80 3.52 17.75
C ASP A 30 3.84 4.06 18.74
N SER A 31 4.78 3.21 19.19
CA SER A 31 5.94 3.61 19.97
C SER A 31 7.16 3.76 19.06
N PRO A 32 7.64 4.99 18.79
CA PRO A 32 8.82 5.18 17.95
C PRO A 32 10.08 4.62 18.62
N SER A 33 10.87 3.83 17.88
CA SER A 33 12.20 3.36 18.30
C SER A 33 13.20 3.56 17.17
N HIS A 34 14.33 4.21 17.48
CA HIS A 34 15.40 4.47 16.52
C HIS A 34 16.50 3.38 16.52
N THR A 35 16.55 2.52 17.54
CA THR A 35 17.57 1.46 17.69
C THR A 35 17.01 0.04 17.56
N SER A 36 15.71 -0.16 17.77
CA SER A 36 15.07 -1.49 17.80
C SER A 36 13.76 -1.53 16.99
N SER A 37 13.71 -0.81 15.87
CA SER A 37 12.51 -0.80 15.03
C SER A 37 12.20 -2.22 14.51
N PRO A 38 10.97 -2.75 14.74
CA PRO A 38 10.54 -4.03 14.19
C PRO A 38 10.72 -4.09 12.68
N ALA A 39 10.50 -2.97 11.97
CA ALA A 39 10.69 -2.88 10.52
C ALA A 39 12.16 -3.14 10.12
N LEU A 40 13.12 -2.55 10.83
CA LEU A 40 14.54 -2.77 10.55
C LEU A 40 14.93 -4.23 10.80
N GLN A 41 14.42 -4.83 11.87
CA GLN A 41 14.69 -6.24 12.18
C GLN A 41 14.11 -7.20 11.13
N ALA A 42 12.88 -6.95 10.65
CA ALA A 42 12.23 -7.85 9.69
C ALA A 42 12.65 -7.64 8.23
N TYR A 43 13.00 -6.41 7.85
CA TYR A 43 13.20 -6.01 6.46
C TYR A 43 14.58 -5.43 6.14
N GLY A 44 15.36 -5.03 7.16
CA GLY A 44 16.63 -4.31 6.98
C GLY A 44 17.70 -5.10 6.23
N GLY A 45 17.62 -6.43 6.22
CA GLY A 45 18.53 -7.29 5.46
C GLY A 45 18.33 -7.28 3.94
N SER A 46 17.25 -6.66 3.42
CA SER A 46 16.98 -6.59 1.98
C SER A 46 16.39 -5.24 1.56
N LYS A 47 17.12 -4.54 0.68
CA LYS A 47 16.66 -3.28 0.08
C LYS A 47 15.31 -3.43 -0.64
N SER A 48 15.13 -4.55 -1.34
CA SER A 48 13.90 -4.83 -2.08
C SER A 48 12.71 -5.04 -1.14
N THR A 49 12.88 -5.85 -0.11
CA THR A 49 11.81 -6.13 0.86
C THR A 49 11.45 -4.88 1.66
N MET A 50 12.46 -4.11 2.10
CA MET A 50 12.25 -2.83 2.77
C MET A 50 11.49 -1.84 1.86
N ALA A 51 11.88 -1.71 0.60
CA ALA A 51 11.18 -0.82 -0.34
C ALA A 51 9.71 -1.22 -0.52
N ARG A 52 9.42 -2.52 -0.63
CA ARG A 52 8.04 -3.02 -0.77
C ARG A 52 7.22 -2.78 0.50
N PHE A 53 7.80 -3.00 1.67
CA PHE A 53 7.19 -2.66 2.95
C PHE A 53 6.88 -1.16 3.04
N CYS A 54 7.85 -0.29 2.76
CA CYS A 54 7.64 1.15 2.75
C CYS A 54 6.55 1.56 1.76
N ARG A 55 6.53 1.00 0.55
CA ARG A 55 5.49 1.31 -0.45
C ARG A 55 4.09 0.90 0.01
N ALA A 56 3.95 -0.26 0.64
CA ALA A 56 2.69 -0.73 1.21
C ALA A 56 2.22 0.20 2.35
N VAL A 57 3.11 0.46 3.32
CA VAL A 57 2.79 1.30 4.47
C VAL A 57 2.50 2.74 4.06
N LEU A 58 3.28 3.31 3.16
CA LEU A 58 3.15 4.71 2.75
C LEU A 58 2.08 4.96 1.68
N ASN A 59 1.46 3.90 1.14
CA ASN A 59 0.58 3.97 -0.05
C ASN A 59 1.27 4.60 -1.27
N HIS A 60 2.57 4.35 -1.40
CA HIS A 60 3.44 4.91 -2.46
C HIS A 60 3.92 3.83 -3.43
N ALA A 61 3.24 2.68 -3.46
CA ALA A 61 3.43 1.69 -4.49
C ALA A 61 2.92 2.22 -5.85
N PRO A 62 3.49 1.78 -6.98
CA PRO A 62 3.05 2.17 -8.33
C PRO A 62 1.72 1.50 -8.74
N LEU A 63 0.77 1.45 -7.81
CA LEU A 63 -0.55 0.91 -8.01
C LEU A 63 -1.43 1.90 -8.77
N GLY A 64 -2.58 1.42 -9.22
CA GLY A 64 -3.58 2.23 -9.88
C GLY A 64 -4.05 3.46 -9.10
N SER A 65 -4.19 3.36 -7.77
CA SER A 65 -4.54 4.53 -6.93
C SER A 65 -3.46 5.62 -6.95
N TYR A 66 -2.19 5.23 -6.97
CA TYR A 66 -1.05 6.15 -7.07
C TYR A 66 -0.98 6.77 -8.47
N ARG A 67 -1.09 5.96 -9.52
CA ARG A 67 -1.12 6.43 -10.92
C ARG A 67 -2.29 7.35 -11.19
N ARG A 68 -3.48 7.03 -10.69
CA ARG A 68 -4.67 7.90 -10.81
C ARG A 68 -4.38 9.34 -10.35
N ARG A 69 -3.54 9.49 -9.33
CA ARG A 69 -3.16 10.76 -8.72
C ARG A 69 -1.99 11.45 -9.43
N PHE A 70 -0.94 10.71 -9.79
CA PHE A 70 0.32 11.30 -10.26
C PHE A 70 0.62 11.07 -11.74
N PHE A 71 -0.01 10.07 -12.35
CA PHE A 71 0.19 9.62 -13.73
C PHE A 71 -1.16 9.34 -14.40
N PRO A 72 -2.02 10.36 -14.60
CA PRO A 72 -3.44 10.18 -14.92
C PRO A 72 -3.72 9.49 -16.25
N ASN A 73 -2.72 9.42 -17.14
CA ASN A 73 -2.79 8.76 -18.45
C ASN A 73 -2.33 7.29 -18.41
N GLU A 74 -1.83 6.81 -17.27
CA GLU A 74 -1.42 5.40 -17.13
C GLU A 74 -2.60 4.51 -16.71
N PRO A 75 -2.56 3.20 -17.05
CA PRO A 75 -3.56 2.25 -16.60
C PRO A 75 -3.68 2.24 -15.07
N THR A 76 -4.91 2.10 -14.56
CA THR A 76 -5.19 2.12 -13.11
C THR A 76 -5.91 0.87 -12.58
N ASN A 77 -6.44 0.03 -13.46
CA ASN A 77 -7.18 -1.15 -13.03
C ASN A 77 -6.25 -2.36 -12.93
N CYS A 78 -6.47 -3.21 -11.95
CA CYS A 78 -5.82 -4.50 -11.85
C CYS A 78 -6.16 -5.34 -13.08
N THR A 79 -5.15 -5.83 -13.79
CA THR A 79 -5.30 -6.60 -15.03
C THR A 79 -6.17 -7.86 -14.84
N ASP A 80 -6.09 -8.51 -13.67
CA ASP A 80 -6.83 -9.76 -13.43
C ASP A 80 -8.27 -9.52 -12.95
N CYS A 81 -8.54 -8.37 -12.33
CA CYS A 81 -9.81 -8.14 -11.64
C CYS A 81 -10.66 -7.02 -12.27
N GLY A 82 -10.10 -6.20 -13.16
CA GLY A 82 -10.80 -5.09 -13.82
C GLY A 82 -11.20 -3.92 -12.90
N VAL A 83 -10.86 -3.98 -11.61
CA VAL A 83 -11.16 -2.93 -10.62
C VAL A 83 -9.92 -2.07 -10.34
N LEU A 84 -10.11 -0.88 -9.76
CA LEU A 84 -8.98 -0.04 -9.33
C LEU A 84 -8.01 -0.85 -8.47
N GLN A 85 -6.74 -0.88 -8.90
CA GLN A 85 -5.68 -1.48 -8.09
C GLN A 85 -5.26 -0.49 -7.01
N ASP A 86 -5.84 -0.60 -5.83
CA ASP A 86 -5.41 0.11 -4.63
C ASP A 86 -4.82 -0.85 -3.59
N ARG A 87 -4.29 -0.32 -2.49
CA ARG A 87 -3.68 -1.15 -1.44
C ARG A 87 -4.68 -2.13 -0.83
N ALA A 88 -5.93 -1.71 -0.61
CA ALA A 88 -6.97 -2.57 -0.06
C ALA A 88 -7.28 -3.74 -1.01
N HIS A 89 -7.34 -3.48 -2.31
CA HIS A 89 -7.49 -4.50 -3.33
C HIS A 89 -6.33 -5.50 -3.29
N VAL A 90 -5.09 -5.03 -3.31
CA VAL A 90 -3.89 -5.89 -3.24
C VAL A 90 -3.89 -6.74 -1.97
N LEU A 91 -4.07 -6.13 -0.80
CA LEU A 91 -3.99 -6.81 0.49
C LEU A 91 -5.18 -7.74 0.77
N LEU A 92 -6.38 -7.40 0.31
CA LEU A 92 -7.61 -8.01 0.82
C LEU A 92 -8.46 -8.75 -0.23
N LYS A 93 -8.36 -8.39 -1.52
CA LYS A 93 -9.35 -8.84 -2.53
C LYS A 93 -8.76 -9.52 -3.77
N CYS A 94 -7.59 -9.10 -4.24
CA CYS A 94 -7.03 -9.52 -5.54
C CYS A 94 -6.63 -11.00 -5.58
N GLN A 95 -7.29 -11.81 -6.41
CA GLN A 95 -7.11 -13.27 -6.45
C GLN A 95 -5.69 -13.73 -6.79
N ARG A 96 -4.88 -12.87 -7.42
CA ARG A 96 -3.45 -13.10 -7.70
C ARG A 96 -2.62 -13.40 -6.44
N TYR A 97 -3.04 -12.90 -5.28
CA TYR A 97 -2.23 -12.93 -4.07
C TYR A 97 -2.64 -13.99 -3.06
N ARG A 98 -1.63 -14.70 -2.56
CA ARG A 98 -1.74 -15.62 -1.44
C ARG A 98 -1.90 -14.83 -0.15
N ARG A 99 -2.94 -15.13 0.62
CA ARG A 99 -3.23 -14.52 1.93
C ARG A 99 -3.83 -15.55 2.88
N TRP A 100 -3.70 -15.31 4.19
CA TRP A 100 -4.18 -16.20 5.26
C TRP A 100 -5.16 -15.51 6.20
N TRP A 101 -5.84 -14.49 5.69
CA TRP A 101 -6.86 -13.74 6.40
C TRP A 101 -8.01 -13.42 5.44
N ASN A 102 -9.18 -13.19 6.02
CA ASN A 102 -10.37 -12.77 5.30
C ASN A 102 -10.92 -11.51 5.97
N CYS A 103 -10.37 -10.36 5.61
CA CYS A 103 -10.80 -9.05 6.13
C CYS A 103 -11.52 -8.27 5.03
N ARG A 104 -12.59 -7.56 5.41
CA ARG A 104 -13.42 -6.77 4.48
C ARG A 104 -12.78 -5.43 4.13
N GLY A 105 -11.89 -4.92 4.97
CA GLY A 105 -11.23 -3.63 4.80
C GLY A 105 -9.93 -3.49 5.59
N GLU A 106 -9.17 -2.42 5.30
CA GLU A 106 -7.88 -2.16 5.95
C GLU A 106 -8.03 -1.95 7.46
N PHE A 107 -9.13 -1.33 7.90
CA PHE A 107 -9.42 -1.15 9.32
C PHE A 107 -9.46 -2.49 10.08
N GLU A 108 -10.21 -3.47 9.56
CA GLU A 108 -10.30 -4.80 10.15
C GLU A 108 -8.94 -5.51 10.13
N PHE A 109 -8.19 -5.38 9.03
CA PHE A 109 -6.83 -5.91 8.94
C PHE A 109 -5.92 -5.31 10.03
N LEU A 110 -5.98 -4.00 10.25
CA LEU A 110 -5.19 -3.28 11.26
C LEU A 110 -5.57 -3.63 12.70
N GLN A 111 -6.80 -4.09 12.93
CA GLN A 111 -7.25 -4.54 14.26
C GLN A 111 -6.71 -5.92 14.63
N ARG A 112 -6.22 -6.71 13.65
CA ARG A 112 -5.64 -8.03 13.91
C ARG A 112 -4.43 -7.92 14.81
N VAL A 113 -4.35 -8.79 15.82
CA VAL A 113 -3.19 -8.90 16.72
C VAL A 113 -1.90 -9.14 15.93
N SER A 114 -1.99 -9.92 14.84
CA SER A 114 -0.86 -10.30 13.99
C SER A 114 -0.68 -9.42 12.76
N ALA A 115 -1.34 -8.26 12.62
CA ALA A 115 -1.36 -7.47 11.38
C ALA A 115 0.04 -7.21 10.79
N TYR A 116 1.02 -6.89 11.65
CA TYR A 116 2.41 -6.70 11.22
C TYR A 116 3.03 -7.99 10.67
N ARG A 117 2.91 -9.10 11.40
CA ARG A 117 3.42 -10.42 10.98
C ARG A 117 2.74 -10.91 9.70
N ASP A 118 1.45 -10.64 9.58
CA ASP A 118 0.62 -10.99 8.43
C ASP A 118 1.07 -10.22 7.19
N LEU A 119 1.32 -8.90 7.31
CA LEU A 119 1.90 -8.10 6.23
C LEU A 119 3.29 -8.63 5.84
N THR A 120 4.17 -8.92 6.81
CA THR A 120 5.49 -9.49 6.54
C THR A 120 5.39 -10.80 5.76
N SER A 121 4.48 -11.69 6.17
CA SER A 121 4.29 -13.00 5.54
C SER A 121 3.73 -12.86 4.11
N PHE A 122 2.81 -11.92 3.90
CA PHE A 122 2.29 -11.59 2.58
C PHE A 122 3.37 -11.05 1.64
N LEU A 123 4.21 -10.13 2.10
CA LEU A 123 5.29 -9.59 1.29
C LEU A 123 6.32 -10.67 0.91
N LYS A 124 6.57 -11.63 1.80
CA LYS A 124 7.44 -12.78 1.51
C LYS A 124 6.83 -13.74 0.47
N ALA A 125 5.54 -14.05 0.58
CA ALA A 125 4.90 -15.01 -0.31
C ALA A 125 4.47 -14.46 -1.68
N ASN A 126 4.40 -13.14 -1.82
CA ASN A 126 3.91 -12.48 -3.03
C ASN A 126 4.96 -11.49 -3.55
N GLU A 127 6.07 -11.98 -4.10
CA GLU A 127 7.26 -11.16 -4.42
C GLU A 127 6.99 -9.96 -5.35
N SER A 128 6.01 -10.07 -6.24
CA SER A 128 5.62 -8.97 -7.14
C SER A 128 4.84 -7.86 -6.44
N ALA A 129 4.16 -8.13 -5.32
CA ALA A 129 3.26 -7.16 -4.69
C ALA A 129 3.99 -5.87 -4.33
N PHE A 130 3.38 -4.73 -4.67
CA PHE A 130 3.90 -3.37 -4.45
C PHE A 130 5.22 -3.05 -5.18
N THR A 131 5.55 -3.80 -6.23
CA THR A 131 6.67 -3.51 -7.13
C THR A 131 6.20 -2.80 -8.40
N PHE A 132 7.14 -2.28 -9.19
CA PHE A 132 6.83 -1.73 -10.52
C PHE A 132 6.38 -2.78 -11.52
N VAL A 133 6.77 -4.04 -11.31
CA VAL A 133 6.34 -5.18 -12.15
C VAL A 133 4.84 -5.46 -11.96
N ASP A 134 4.31 -5.16 -10.79
CA ASP A 134 2.88 -5.35 -10.48
C ASP A 134 2.02 -4.10 -10.78
N ALA A 135 2.63 -3.04 -11.30
CA ALA A 135 1.88 -1.87 -11.71
C ALA A 135 0.88 -2.28 -12.82
N PRO A 136 -0.30 -1.62 -12.91
CA PRO A 136 -1.27 -1.93 -13.95
C PRO A 136 -0.64 -1.87 -15.36
N SER A 137 -1.10 -2.71 -16.28
CA SER A 137 -0.66 -2.66 -17.69
C SER A 137 -1.85 -2.81 -18.61
#